data_AF-A0A6I3XTF7-F1
#
_entry.id   AF-A0A6I3XTF7-F1
#
_cell.length_a   1.000
_cell.length_b   1.000
_cell.length_c   1.000
_cell.angle_alpha   90.00
_cell.angle_beta   90.00
_cell.angle_gamma   90.00
#
_symmetry.space_group_name_H-M   'P 1'
#
loop_
_entity.id
_entity.type
_entity.pdbx_description
1 polymer ?
#
loop_
_entity_poly.entity_id
_entity_poly.type
_entity_poly.pdbx_seq_one_letter_code
_entity_poly.pdbx_strand_id
1 'polypeptide(L)'
;MPCEYSENTHVSCPAAAEGIAGRRGGRPMNAHDTQQHATAWPLLPWHAAGRLEGADEALVAEHLRTCEACRAELAWQRQLHVAADSAGHAAPMPDVDAAFARLLPRLDDGAAPAGRREKAAGALAALMAWLGRMPTLPAALAAALVVLAVALPSAQPPYLGLGPVPAAAGNATVVFRPDTGAGDVRRILAAAGAQAVHGPTVAGAYVLEIGVARRDEALARLRAEPAVLMAEPLDAGEAP
;
A
#
# COMPACT_ATOMS: atom_id res chain seq x y z
N MET A 1 -45.20 -0.77 12.46
CA MET A 1 -44.55 -0.94 13.78
C MET A 1 -43.29 -0.10 13.76
N PRO A 2 -43.13 0.88 14.67
CA PRO A 2 -42.08 1.87 14.58
C PRO A 2 -40.79 1.32 15.19
N CYS A 3 -39.67 1.57 14.52
CA CYS A 3 -38.34 1.36 15.08
C CYS A 3 -38.12 2.37 16.21
N GLU A 4 -38.32 1.93 17.45
CA GLU A 4 -37.61 2.45 18.61
C GLU A 4 -36.12 2.17 18.44
N TYR A 5 -35.34 3.20 18.12
CA TYR A 5 -34.03 3.43 18.72
C TYR A 5 -33.63 4.88 18.45
N SER A 6 -33.86 5.72 19.46
CA SER A 6 -33.38 7.09 19.55
C SER A 6 -31.92 7.09 19.97
N GLU A 7 -31.05 7.70 19.16
CA GLU A 7 -29.89 8.53 19.53
C GLU A 7 -28.89 8.52 18.37
N ASN A 8 -29.14 9.40 17.40
CA ASN A 8 -28.15 9.83 16.41
C ASN A 8 -28.63 11.16 15.82
N THR A 9 -28.39 12.26 16.55
CA THR A 9 -28.82 13.63 16.20
C THR A 9 -28.10 14.20 14.96
N HIS A 10 -27.21 13.44 14.32
CA HIS A 10 -26.46 13.86 13.12
C HIS A 10 -26.70 12.99 11.88
N VAL A 11 -27.70 12.10 11.89
CA VAL A 11 -28.04 11.30 10.71
C VAL A 11 -29.33 11.83 10.09
N SER A 12 -29.21 12.66 9.06
CA SER A 12 -30.34 12.99 8.20
C SER A 12 -30.75 11.74 7.42
N CYS A 13 -31.95 11.22 7.70
CA CYS A 13 -32.59 10.23 6.85
C CYS A 13 -32.76 10.82 5.43
N PRO A 14 -32.44 10.07 4.35
CA PRO A 14 -32.85 10.49 3.02
C PRO A 14 -34.38 10.51 2.96
N ALA A 15 -34.94 11.62 2.47
CA ALA A 15 -36.36 11.73 2.17
C ALA A 15 -36.75 10.62 1.17
N ALA A 16 -37.89 9.99 1.42
CA ALA A 16 -38.51 9.03 0.52
C ALA A 16 -38.57 9.62 -0.89
N ALA A 17 -37.89 8.97 -1.84
CA ALA A 17 -37.94 9.32 -3.24
C ALA A 17 -39.34 8.96 -3.78
N GLU A 18 -40.22 9.97 -3.82
CA GLU A 18 -41.47 9.89 -4.55
C GLU A 18 -41.17 9.71 -6.05
N GLY A 19 -41.85 8.73 -6.65
CA GLY A 19 -41.59 8.23 -7.98
C GLY A 19 -41.78 9.29 -9.08
N ILE A 20 -40.73 9.48 -9.86
CA ILE A 20 -40.80 10.09 -11.19
C ILE A 20 -40.82 8.96 -12.22
N ALA A 21 -42.02 8.45 -12.49
CA ALA A 21 -42.30 7.61 -13.65
C ALA A 21 -42.32 8.49 -14.93
N GLY A 22 -41.15 8.97 -15.33
CA GLY A 22 -40.94 9.61 -16.62
C GLY A 22 -40.85 8.54 -17.70
N ARG A 23 -41.98 8.30 -18.38
CA ARG A 23 -42.10 7.40 -19.54
C ARG A 23 -41.23 7.95 -20.69
N ARG A 24 -39.94 7.61 -20.71
CA ARG A 24 -39.05 7.93 -21.84
C ARG A 24 -39.33 6.95 -22.97
N GLY A 25 -40.13 7.40 -23.94
CA GLY A 25 -40.17 6.81 -25.28
C GLY A 25 -38.81 7.02 -25.95
N GLY A 26 -37.85 6.15 -25.65
CA GLY A 26 -36.59 6.11 -26.36
C GLY A 26 -36.85 5.67 -27.78
N ARG A 27 -36.50 6.53 -28.75
CA ARG A 27 -36.25 6.08 -30.12
C ARG A 27 -35.24 4.93 -30.02
N PRO A 28 -35.44 3.80 -30.74
CA PRO A 28 -34.43 2.76 -30.77
C PRO A 28 -33.13 3.39 -31.28
N MET A 29 -32.10 3.38 -30.44
CA MET A 29 -30.76 3.82 -30.82
C MET A 29 -30.32 2.95 -32.00
N ASN A 30 -29.94 3.61 -33.09
CA ASN A 30 -29.41 2.92 -34.25
C ASN A 30 -28.12 2.19 -33.86
N ALA A 31 -27.83 1.03 -34.44
CA ALA A 31 -26.65 0.24 -34.07
C ALA A 31 -25.33 1.03 -34.15
N HIS A 32 -25.23 1.98 -35.09
CA HIS A 32 -24.08 2.88 -35.22
C HIS A 32 -23.94 3.85 -34.03
N ASP A 33 -25.06 4.40 -33.54
CA ASP A 33 -25.10 5.30 -32.39
C ASP A 33 -24.73 4.55 -31.09
N THR A 34 -25.17 3.30 -30.96
CA THR A 34 -24.77 2.40 -29.85
C THR A 34 -23.26 2.12 -29.88
N GLN A 35 -22.67 1.91 -31.06
CA GLN A 35 -21.23 1.65 -31.19
C GLN A 35 -20.38 2.89 -30.90
N GLN A 36 -20.81 4.05 -31.40
CA GLN A 36 -20.16 5.34 -31.10
C GLN A 36 -20.27 5.67 -29.61
N HIS A 37 -21.42 5.39 -28.99
CA HIS A 37 -21.59 5.51 -27.56
C HIS A 37 -20.65 4.60 -26.76
N ALA A 38 -20.56 3.31 -27.12
CA ALA A 38 -19.68 2.36 -26.45
C ALA A 38 -18.19 2.74 -26.58
N THR A 39 -17.81 3.39 -27.68
CA THR A 39 -16.43 3.85 -27.93
C THR A 39 -16.13 5.17 -27.20
N ALA A 40 -17.08 6.10 -27.18
CA ALA A 40 -16.92 7.39 -26.51
C ALA A 40 -16.98 7.29 -24.97
N TRP A 41 -17.79 6.38 -24.43
CA TRP A 41 -18.00 6.20 -23.00
C TRP A 41 -16.70 6.06 -22.18
N PRO A 42 -15.77 5.14 -22.50
CA PRO A 42 -14.52 4.99 -21.74
C PRO A 42 -13.56 6.19 -21.89
N LEU A 43 -13.76 7.03 -22.90
CA LEU A 43 -12.91 8.21 -23.16
C LEU A 43 -13.40 9.47 -22.41
N LEU A 44 -14.64 9.46 -21.88
CA LEU A 44 -15.21 10.61 -21.16
C LEU A 44 -14.35 11.10 -19.98
N PRO A 45 -13.77 10.24 -19.11
CA PRO A 45 -12.94 10.71 -18.00
C PRO A 45 -11.67 11.43 -18.47
N TRP A 46 -11.07 10.96 -19.56
CA TRP A 46 -9.87 11.57 -20.15
C TRP A 46 -10.18 12.91 -20.82
N HIS A 47 -11.33 12.99 -21.50
CA HIS A 47 -11.86 14.24 -22.04
C HIS A 47 -12.23 15.23 -20.92
N ALA A 48 -12.81 14.76 -19.80
CA ALA A 48 -13.11 15.59 -18.63
C ALA A 48 -11.84 16.17 -17.99
N ALA A 49 -10.77 15.37 -17.94
CA ALA A 49 -9.45 15.79 -17.46
C ALA A 49 -8.63 16.61 -18.49
N GLY A 50 -9.14 16.82 -19.71
CA GLY A 50 -8.45 17.56 -20.78
C GLY A 50 -7.17 16.88 -21.27
N ARG A 51 -7.06 15.55 -21.18
CA ARG A 51 -5.88 14.77 -21.60
C ARG A 51 -6.09 13.95 -22.87
N LEU A 52 -7.20 14.16 -23.56
CA LEU A 52 -7.51 13.47 -24.81
C LEU A 52 -7.01 14.32 -25.98
N GLU A 53 -6.36 13.71 -26.95
CA GLU A 53 -5.75 14.43 -28.08
C GLU A 53 -6.15 13.78 -29.43
N GLY A 54 -6.14 14.59 -30.48
CA GLY A 54 -6.24 14.11 -31.85
C GLY A 54 -7.59 13.47 -32.20
N ALA A 55 -7.54 12.26 -32.78
CA ALA A 55 -8.72 11.59 -33.32
C ALA A 55 -9.74 11.21 -32.24
N ASP A 56 -9.28 10.88 -31.04
CA ASP A 56 -10.14 10.48 -29.92
C ASP A 56 -10.91 11.68 -29.35
N GLU A 57 -10.26 12.86 -29.29
CA GLU A 57 -10.92 14.10 -28.89
C GLU A 57 -12.04 14.48 -29.87
N ALA A 58 -11.75 14.45 -31.17
CA ALA A 58 -12.73 14.74 -32.21
C ALA A 58 -13.92 13.77 -32.19
N LEU A 59 -13.66 12.48 -31.98
CA LEU A 59 -14.69 11.45 -31.87
C LEU A 59 -15.63 11.70 -30.69
N VAL A 60 -15.07 11.96 -29.50
CA VAL A 60 -15.86 12.24 -28.31
C VAL A 60 -16.62 13.55 -28.46
N ALA A 61 -16.00 14.61 -29.00
CA ALA A 61 -16.64 15.90 -29.20
C ALA A 61 -17.85 15.83 -30.14
N GLU A 62 -17.75 15.08 -31.24
CA GLU A 62 -18.87 14.88 -32.17
C GLU A 62 -19.99 14.07 -31.52
N HIS A 63 -19.67 12.97 -30.84
CA HIS A 63 -20.64 12.14 -30.14
C HIS A 63 -21.39 12.90 -29.03
N LEU A 64 -20.70 13.81 -28.33
CA LEU A 64 -21.30 14.67 -27.32
C LEU A 64 -22.36 15.63 -27.89
N ARG A 65 -22.38 15.89 -29.20
CA ARG A 65 -23.46 16.69 -29.83
C ARG A 65 -24.76 15.91 -29.93
N THR A 66 -24.70 14.59 -30.11
CA THR A 66 -25.87 13.74 -30.36
C THR A 66 -26.37 13.03 -29.11
N CYS A 67 -25.48 12.62 -28.19
CA CYS A 67 -25.84 11.77 -27.06
C CYS A 67 -26.05 12.53 -25.73
N GLU A 68 -27.30 12.58 -25.25
CA GLU A 68 -27.64 13.17 -23.94
C GLU A 68 -27.02 12.43 -22.75
N ALA A 69 -26.95 11.11 -22.80
CA ALA A 69 -26.41 10.30 -21.71
C ALA A 69 -24.93 10.61 -21.46
N CYS A 70 -24.12 10.70 -22.53
CA CYS A 70 -22.71 11.07 -22.43
C CYS A 70 -22.51 12.52 -21.94
N ARG A 71 -23.39 13.45 -22.32
CA ARG A 71 -23.34 14.83 -21.80
C ARG A 71 -23.64 14.90 -20.31
N ALA A 72 -24.64 14.15 -19.84
CA ALA A 72 -24.99 14.09 -18.42
C ALA A 72 -23.84 13.51 -17.58
N GLU A 73 -23.23 12.43 -18.05
CA GLU A 73 -22.06 11.82 -17.41
C GLU A 73 -20.87 12.78 -17.37
N LEU A 74 -20.55 13.44 -18.49
CA LEU A 74 -19.47 14.43 -18.54
C LEU A 74 -19.69 15.60 -17.57
N ALA A 75 -20.93 16.07 -17.44
CA ALA A 75 -21.28 17.14 -16.51
C ALA A 75 -21.07 16.69 -15.05
N TRP A 76 -21.46 15.46 -14.71
CA TRP A 76 -21.23 14.87 -13.38
C TRP A 76 -19.73 14.74 -13.08
N GLN A 77 -18.93 14.23 -14.03
CA GLN A 77 -17.47 14.12 -13.88
C GLN A 77 -16.80 15.48 -13.68
N ARG A 78 -17.22 16.51 -14.42
CA ARG A 78 -16.70 17.88 -14.24
C ARG A 78 -17.02 18.46 -12.87
N GLN A 79 -18.21 18.19 -12.33
CA GLN A 79 -18.57 18.60 -10.96
C GLN A 79 -17.66 17.93 -9.92
N LEU A 80 -17.36 16.64 -10.09
CA LEU A 80 -16.42 15.94 -9.22
C LEU A 80 -15.01 16.51 -9.29
N HIS A 81 -14.52 16.85 -10.48
CA HIS A 81 -13.21 17.48 -10.64
C HIS A 81 -13.13 18.83 -9.90
N VAL A 82 -14.15 19.69 -10.05
CA VAL A 82 -14.21 20.98 -9.34
C VAL A 82 -14.27 20.77 -7.82
N ALA A 83 -15.04 19.79 -7.34
CA ALA A 83 -15.09 19.44 -5.92
C ALA A 83 -13.74 18.92 -5.39
N ALA A 84 -13.03 18.10 -6.17
CA ALA A 84 -11.71 17.59 -5.82
C ALA A 84 -10.65 18.71 -5.78
N ASP A 85 -10.68 19.60 -6.78
CA ASP A 85 -9.75 20.73 -6.86
C ASP A 85 -9.99 21.72 -5.71
N SER A 86 -11.24 22.05 -5.42
CA SER A 86 -11.57 22.92 -4.29
C SER A 86 -11.20 22.31 -2.93
N ALA A 87 -11.33 20.99 -2.76
CA ALA A 87 -10.85 20.30 -1.57
C ALA A 87 -9.31 20.29 -1.44
N GLY A 88 -8.59 20.22 -2.56
CA GLY A 88 -7.13 20.18 -2.59
C GLY A 88 -6.44 21.54 -2.42
N HIS A 89 -7.08 22.64 -2.85
CA HIS A 89 -6.47 23.98 -2.84
C HIS A 89 -6.88 24.87 -1.65
N ALA A 90 -7.75 24.40 -0.75
CA ALA A 90 -8.24 25.19 0.38
C ALA A 90 -7.22 25.35 1.53
N ALA A 91 -6.17 24.54 1.56
CA ALA A 91 -5.07 24.69 2.50
C ALA A 91 -3.80 25.09 1.74
N PRO A 92 -3.00 26.05 2.24
CA PRO A 92 -1.60 26.16 1.83
C PRO A 92 -0.98 24.77 1.93
N MET A 93 -0.27 24.31 0.90
CA MET A 93 0.45 23.05 0.99
C MET A 93 1.24 23.07 2.30
N PRO A 94 0.96 22.15 3.25
CA PRO A 94 1.68 22.14 4.50
C PRO A 94 3.15 21.93 4.17
N ASP A 95 4.02 22.64 4.88
CA ASP A 95 5.45 22.42 4.80
C ASP A 95 5.71 20.93 5.03
N VAL A 96 6.08 20.24 3.95
CA VAL A 96 6.23 18.79 3.90
C VAL A 96 7.34 18.37 4.86
N ASP A 97 8.41 19.17 4.97
CA ASP A 97 9.53 18.89 5.87
C ASP A 97 9.10 19.05 7.32
N ALA A 98 8.35 20.10 7.66
CA ALA A 98 7.81 20.27 9.01
C ALA A 98 6.77 19.20 9.38
N ALA A 99 5.93 18.79 8.44
CA ALA A 99 4.96 17.71 8.64
C ALA A 99 5.67 16.35 8.84
N PHE A 100 6.71 16.09 8.05
CA PHE A 100 7.52 14.88 8.16
C PHE A 100 8.31 14.84 9.47
N ALA A 101 8.93 15.96 9.87
CA ALA A 101 9.62 16.08 11.15
C ALA A 101 8.71 15.85 12.35
N ARG A 102 7.41 16.18 12.27
CA ARG A 102 6.41 15.86 13.30
C ARG A 102 5.96 14.40 13.30
N LEU A 103 6.02 13.73 12.15
CA LEU A 103 5.65 12.32 12.01
C LEU A 103 6.75 11.37 12.45
N LEU A 104 8.02 11.72 12.21
CA LEU A 104 9.17 10.86 12.46
C LEU A 104 9.22 10.29 13.90
N PRO A 105 9.02 11.09 14.97
CA PRO A 105 9.03 10.57 16.33
C PRO A 105 7.92 9.55 16.61
N ARG A 106 6.77 9.69 15.94
CA ARG A 106 5.61 8.79 16.14
C ARG A 106 5.79 7.43 15.48
N LEU A 107 6.66 7.36 14.45
CA LEU A 107 7.04 6.11 13.81
C LEU A 107 8.03 5.34 14.69
N ASP A 108 8.94 6.05 15.35
CA ASP A 108 9.89 5.48 16.30
C ASP A 108 9.17 4.95 17.57
N ASP A 109 8.12 5.63 18.02
CA ASP A 109 7.26 5.20 19.12
C ASP A 109 6.39 3.96 18.80
N GLY A 110 6.37 3.52 17.54
CA GLY A 110 5.74 2.26 17.10
C GLY A 110 6.48 1.00 17.60
N ALA A 111 7.67 1.15 18.17
CA ALA A 111 8.32 0.11 18.95
C ALA A 111 7.47 -0.16 20.21
N ALA A 112 6.68 -1.25 20.15
CA ALA A 112 5.71 -1.68 21.16
C ALA A 112 6.04 -1.22 22.59
N PRO A 113 5.10 -0.62 23.33
CA PRO A 113 5.38 -0.01 24.62
C PRO A 113 6.06 -1.02 25.54
N ALA A 114 7.32 -0.73 25.90
CA ALA A 114 8.19 -1.60 26.70
C ALA A 114 7.47 -2.10 27.98
N GLY A 115 6.61 -1.25 28.56
CA GLY A 115 5.82 -1.58 29.75
C GLY A 115 4.77 -2.68 29.56
N ARG A 116 4.33 -3.02 28.34
CA ARG A 116 3.40 -4.14 28.10
C ARG A 116 4.14 -5.47 28.06
N ARG A 117 5.38 -5.49 27.55
CA ARG A 117 6.29 -6.65 27.60
C ARG A 117 6.77 -6.94 29.02
N GLU A 118 7.13 -5.91 29.79
CA GLU A 118 7.56 -6.06 31.18
C GLU A 118 6.44 -6.60 32.09
N LYS A 119 5.20 -6.11 31.92
CA LYS A 119 4.04 -6.63 32.67
C LYS A 119 3.68 -8.07 32.26
N ALA A 120 3.80 -8.41 30.98
CA ALA A 120 3.60 -9.78 30.50
C ALA A 120 4.69 -10.73 31.02
N ALA A 121 5.95 -10.27 31.07
CA ALA A 121 7.06 -11.02 31.65
C ALA A 121 6.89 -11.26 33.15
N GLY A 122 6.43 -10.25 33.90
CA GLY A 122 6.13 -10.40 35.34
C GLY A 122 4.98 -11.37 35.62
N ALA A 123 3.92 -11.33 34.81
CA ALA A 123 2.79 -12.27 34.94
C ALA A 123 3.19 -13.72 34.60
N LEU A 124 4.01 -13.91 33.55
CA LEU A 124 4.55 -15.22 33.18
C LEU A 124 5.50 -15.78 34.25
N ALA A 125 6.33 -14.94 34.85
CA ALA A 125 7.22 -15.34 35.95
C ALA A 125 6.45 -15.78 37.19
N ALA A 126 5.38 -15.05 37.56
CA ALA A 126 4.50 -15.44 38.67
C ALA A 126 3.75 -16.75 38.40
N LEU A 127 3.29 -16.97 37.17
CA LEU A 127 2.64 -18.21 36.74
C LEU A 127 3.62 -19.39 36.79
N MET A 128 4.84 -19.23 36.27
CA MET A 128 5.90 -20.26 36.31
C MET A 128 6.30 -20.60 37.76
N ALA A 129 6.39 -19.62 38.64
CA ALA A 129 6.66 -19.84 40.07
C ALA A 129 5.53 -20.59 40.78
N TRP A 130 4.28 -20.36 40.38
CA TRP A 130 3.12 -21.10 40.91
C TRP A 130 3.08 -22.54 40.37
N LEU A 131 3.36 -22.76 39.07
CA LEU A 131 3.44 -24.11 38.48
C LEU A 131 4.63 -24.93 39.01
N GLY A 132 5.76 -24.29 39.35
CA GLY A 132 6.92 -24.95 39.97
C GLY A 132 6.65 -25.54 41.36
N ARG A 133 5.50 -25.24 41.96
CA ARG A 133 5.05 -25.79 43.25
C ARG A 133 4.30 -27.12 43.14
N MET A 134 4.03 -27.61 41.92
CA MET A 134 3.52 -28.96 41.65
C MET A 134 4.52 -29.75 40.77
N PRO A 135 5.08 -30.88 41.22
CA PRO A 135 6.20 -31.54 40.54
C PRO A 135 5.85 -32.27 39.23
N THR A 136 4.56 -32.44 38.88
CA THR A 136 4.15 -33.26 37.72
C THR A 136 3.46 -32.49 36.58
N LEU A 137 3.02 -31.24 36.81
CA LEU A 137 2.35 -30.43 35.78
C LEU A 137 3.25 -29.69 34.77
N PRO A 138 4.49 -29.24 35.09
CA PRO A 138 5.21 -28.35 34.18
C PRO A 138 5.80 -29.08 32.96
N ALA A 139 6.16 -30.36 33.09
CA ALA A 139 6.77 -31.12 32.00
C ALA A 139 5.78 -31.44 30.86
N ALA A 140 4.55 -31.83 31.20
CA ALA A 140 3.51 -32.13 30.21
C ALA A 140 3.04 -30.87 29.47
N LEU A 141 2.90 -29.74 30.19
CA LEU A 141 2.52 -28.46 29.58
C LEU A 141 3.65 -27.91 28.69
N ALA A 142 4.91 -28.00 29.14
CA ALA A 142 6.06 -27.59 28.33
C ALA A 142 6.19 -28.44 27.06
N ALA A 143 6.04 -29.77 27.17
CA ALA A 143 6.04 -30.65 26.00
C ALA A 143 4.89 -30.34 25.05
N ALA A 144 3.67 -30.08 25.56
CA ALA A 144 2.52 -29.70 24.75
C ALA A 144 2.73 -28.36 24.03
N LEU A 145 3.32 -27.36 24.69
CA LEU A 145 3.63 -26.07 24.08
C LEU A 145 4.73 -26.16 23.02
N VAL A 146 5.74 -27.01 23.22
CA VAL A 146 6.78 -27.27 22.22
C VAL A 146 6.21 -27.99 21.01
N VAL A 147 5.38 -29.03 21.22
CA VAL A 147 4.68 -29.73 20.13
C VAL A 147 3.78 -28.78 19.37
N LEU A 148 3.03 -27.93 20.08
CA LEU A 148 2.16 -26.93 19.46
C LEU A 148 2.98 -25.93 18.63
N ALA A 149 4.06 -25.37 19.17
CA ALA A 149 4.93 -24.43 18.46
C ALA A 149 5.59 -25.02 17.20
N VAL A 150 5.93 -26.32 17.22
CA VAL A 150 6.48 -27.03 16.05
C VAL A 150 5.39 -27.43 15.05
N ALA A 151 4.18 -27.72 15.53
CA ALA A 151 3.05 -28.13 14.71
C ALA A 151 2.26 -26.96 14.11
N LEU A 152 2.48 -25.73 14.56
CA LEU A 152 1.93 -24.53 13.95
C LEU A 152 2.67 -24.25 12.63
N PRO A 153 2.04 -24.47 11.46
CA PRO A 153 2.65 -24.09 10.21
C PRO A 153 2.82 -22.56 10.20
N SER A 154 4.05 -22.08 9.98
CA SER A 154 4.35 -20.67 9.73
C SER A 154 3.86 -20.25 8.34
N ALA A 155 2.61 -20.56 8.02
CA ALA A 155 1.97 -20.15 6.79
C ALA A 155 1.54 -18.70 6.95
N GLN A 156 2.51 -17.78 6.81
CA GLN A 156 2.15 -16.42 6.45
C GLN A 156 1.57 -16.49 5.04
N PRO A 157 0.29 -16.14 4.82
CA PRO A 157 -0.27 -16.14 3.48
C PRO A 157 0.53 -15.18 2.61
N PRO A 158 0.88 -15.56 1.37
CA PRO A 158 1.55 -14.66 0.45
C PRO A 158 0.65 -13.44 0.24
N TYR A 159 1.07 -12.29 0.74
CA TYR A 159 0.33 -11.05 0.57
C TYR A 159 0.38 -10.67 -0.91
N LEU A 160 -0.80 -10.50 -1.52
CA LEU A 160 -0.92 -10.12 -2.92
C LEU A 160 -1.04 -8.59 -3.01
N GLY A 161 0.02 -7.93 -3.47
CA GLY A 161 0.02 -6.50 -3.72
C GLY A 161 -0.83 -6.16 -4.94
N LEU A 162 -1.89 -5.38 -4.76
CA LEU A 162 -2.77 -4.91 -5.84
C LEU A 162 -2.24 -3.66 -6.56
N GLY A 163 -1.04 -3.21 -6.22
CA GLY A 163 -0.36 -2.12 -6.92
C GLY A 163 0.56 -2.66 -8.02
N PRO A 164 0.77 -1.90 -9.10
CA PRO A 164 1.89 -2.17 -10.00
C PRO A 164 3.17 -2.02 -9.18
N VAL A 165 3.79 -3.13 -8.80
CA VAL A 165 5.17 -3.14 -8.33
C VAL A 165 5.99 -2.89 -9.59
N PRO A 166 6.60 -1.72 -9.81
CA PRO A 166 7.65 -1.66 -10.81
C PRO A 166 8.63 -2.75 -10.40
N ALA A 167 8.93 -3.70 -11.30
CA ALA A 167 9.94 -4.72 -11.05
C ALA A 167 11.17 -3.95 -10.57
N ALA A 168 11.42 -4.00 -9.25
CA ALA A 168 12.50 -3.25 -8.67
C ALA A 168 13.74 -3.86 -9.29
N ALA A 169 14.38 -3.12 -10.19
CA ALA A 169 15.55 -3.56 -10.93
C ALA A 169 16.79 -3.64 -10.04
N GLY A 170 16.61 -4.01 -8.77
CA GLY A 170 17.69 -4.40 -7.89
C GLY A 170 18.19 -5.79 -8.30
N ASN A 171 19.50 -5.91 -8.38
CA ASN A 171 20.19 -7.14 -8.78
C ASN A 171 21.14 -7.64 -7.69
N ALA A 172 21.02 -7.10 -6.48
CA ALA A 172 21.68 -7.56 -5.28
C ALA A 172 20.86 -7.24 -4.03
N THR A 173 20.98 -8.06 -2.99
CA THR A 173 20.43 -7.81 -1.66
C THR A 173 21.56 -7.75 -0.64
N VAL A 174 21.53 -6.76 0.24
CA VAL A 174 22.47 -6.65 1.37
C VAL A 174 21.72 -6.53 2.69
N VAL A 175 22.18 -7.22 3.72
CA VAL A 175 21.71 -7.08 5.10
C VAL A 175 22.84 -6.48 5.92
N PHE A 176 22.58 -5.34 6.56
CA PHE A 176 23.52 -4.71 7.49
C PHE A 176 23.22 -5.10 8.93
N ARG A 177 24.21 -4.97 9.81
CA ARG A 177 23.98 -5.10 11.25
C ARG A 177 22.97 -4.05 11.72
N PRO A 178 22.06 -4.38 12.67
CA PRO A 178 21.03 -3.46 13.15
C PRO A 178 21.60 -2.20 13.83
N ASP A 179 22.84 -2.29 14.36
CA ASP A 179 23.54 -1.17 15.00
C ASP A 179 24.22 -0.22 14.00
N THR A 180 24.15 -0.51 12.69
CA THR A 180 24.82 0.30 11.65
C THR A 180 24.02 1.58 11.40
N GLY A 181 24.63 2.74 11.67
CA GLY A 181 24.00 4.04 11.42
C GLY A 181 23.75 4.27 9.92
N ALA A 182 22.68 5.03 9.60
CA ALA A 182 22.31 5.33 8.21
C ALA A 182 23.44 6.04 7.41
N GLY A 183 24.28 6.83 8.09
CA GLY A 183 25.46 7.46 7.49
C GLY A 183 26.51 6.45 7.02
N ASP A 184 26.74 5.40 7.82
CA ASP A 184 27.68 4.33 7.48
C ASP A 184 27.15 3.44 6.36
N VAL A 185 25.85 3.12 6.38
CA VAL A 185 25.20 2.40 5.28
C VAL A 185 25.39 3.13 3.95
N ARG A 186 25.13 4.46 3.92
CA ARG A 186 25.32 5.27 2.72
C ARG A 186 26.78 5.30 2.25
N ARG A 187 27.73 5.42 3.19
CA ARG A 187 29.17 5.43 2.90
C ARG A 187 29.62 4.09 2.29
N ILE A 188 29.18 2.97 2.86
CA ILE A 188 29.52 1.62 2.42
C ILE A 188 28.95 1.35 1.02
N LEU A 189 27.67 1.68 0.80
CA LEU A 189 27.04 1.53 -0.51
C LEU A 189 27.70 2.39 -1.58
N ALA A 190 28.02 3.65 -1.26
CA ALA A 190 28.73 4.54 -2.17
C ALA A 190 30.14 4.02 -2.53
N ALA A 191 30.88 3.48 -1.56
CA ALA A 191 32.20 2.89 -1.78
C ALA A 191 32.15 1.61 -2.65
N ALA A 192 31.08 0.83 -2.52
CA ALA A 192 30.81 -0.33 -3.38
C ALA A 192 30.23 0.05 -4.76
N GLY A 193 29.88 1.33 -4.98
CA GLY A 193 29.23 1.78 -6.21
C GLY A 193 27.82 1.21 -6.40
N ALA A 194 27.14 0.88 -5.30
CA ALA A 194 25.80 0.33 -5.27
C ALA A 194 24.77 1.42 -4.90
N GLN A 195 23.61 1.41 -5.56
CA GLN A 195 22.51 2.32 -5.24
C GLN A 195 21.36 1.54 -4.59
N ALA A 196 20.81 2.04 -3.48
CA ALA A 196 19.66 1.41 -2.84
C ALA A 196 18.38 1.76 -3.61
N VAL A 197 17.74 0.74 -4.19
CA VAL A 197 16.46 0.86 -4.91
C VAL A 197 15.29 0.80 -3.92
N HIS A 198 15.41 -0.08 -2.92
CA HIS A 198 14.47 -0.14 -1.81
C HIS A 198 15.17 -0.07 -0.46
N GLY A 199 14.49 0.57 0.49
CA GLY A 199 14.87 0.60 1.88
C GLY A 199 14.83 -0.78 2.54
N PRO A 200 15.24 -0.87 3.81
CA PRO A 200 15.29 -2.13 4.52
C PRO A 200 13.90 -2.77 4.54
N THR A 201 13.80 -4.01 4.07
CA THR A 201 12.58 -4.82 4.21
C THR A 201 12.32 -5.12 5.68
N VAL A 202 11.18 -5.75 5.98
CA VAL A 202 10.87 -6.26 7.34
C VAL A 202 11.97 -7.20 7.87
N ALA A 203 12.73 -7.84 6.98
CA ALA A 203 13.89 -8.68 7.31
C ALA A 203 15.22 -7.91 7.43
N GLY A 204 15.21 -6.57 7.34
CA GLY A 204 16.41 -5.73 7.42
C GLY A 204 17.27 -5.73 6.15
N ALA A 205 16.72 -6.16 5.02
CA ALA A 205 17.46 -6.32 3.77
C ALA A 205 17.25 -5.11 2.84
N TYR A 206 18.33 -4.54 2.32
CA TYR A 206 18.31 -3.49 1.31
C TYR A 206 18.43 -4.12 -0.07
N VAL A 207 17.58 -3.69 -0.99
CA VAL A 207 17.65 -4.09 -2.40
C VAL A 207 18.49 -3.06 -3.15
N LEU A 208 19.57 -3.53 -3.76
CA LEU A 208 20.57 -2.71 -4.42
C LEU A 208 20.55 -2.91 -5.94
N GLU A 209 20.79 -1.83 -6.65
CA GLU A 209 21.15 -1.83 -8.06
C GLU A 209 22.66 -1.61 -8.17
N ILE A 210 23.32 -2.56 -8.83
CA ILE A 210 24.76 -2.55 -9.12
C ILE A 210 24.93 -2.74 -10.63
N GLY A 211 25.76 -1.93 -11.28
CA GLY A 211 26.06 -2.13 -12.70
C GLY A 211 26.57 -3.55 -12.98
N VAL A 212 25.97 -4.26 -13.95
CA VAL A 212 26.19 -5.70 -14.20
C VAL A 212 27.68 -6.07 -14.32
N ALA A 213 28.48 -5.22 -14.97
CA ALA A 213 29.92 -5.43 -15.16
C ALA A 213 30.76 -5.37 -13.86
N ARG A 214 30.24 -4.78 -12.77
CA ARG A 214 30.93 -4.61 -11.48
C ARG A 214 30.24 -5.33 -10.33
N ARG A 215 29.23 -6.17 -10.62
CA ARG A 215 28.40 -6.82 -9.62
C ARG A 215 29.22 -7.69 -8.66
N ASP A 216 30.09 -8.53 -9.20
CA ASP A 216 30.89 -9.46 -8.40
C ASP A 216 31.93 -8.74 -7.53
N GLU A 217 32.57 -7.69 -8.07
CA GLU A 217 33.53 -6.87 -7.33
C GLU A 217 32.83 -6.09 -6.20
N ALA A 218 31.66 -5.51 -6.47
CA ALA A 218 30.87 -4.79 -5.49
C ALA A 218 30.35 -5.71 -4.38
N LEU A 219 29.86 -6.91 -4.72
CA LEU A 219 29.44 -7.92 -3.75
C LEU A 219 30.61 -8.41 -2.90
N ALA A 220 31.78 -8.65 -3.50
CA ALA A 220 32.98 -9.04 -2.76
C ALA A 220 33.42 -7.96 -1.75
N ARG A 221 33.35 -6.68 -2.15
CA ARG A 221 33.63 -5.55 -1.24
C ARG A 221 32.60 -5.44 -0.12
N LEU A 222 31.32 -5.60 -0.44
CA LEU A 222 30.27 -5.58 0.58
C LEU A 222 30.43 -6.73 1.59
N ARG A 223 30.79 -7.94 1.14
CA ARG A 223 31.07 -9.08 2.04
C ARG A 223 32.30 -8.87 2.93
N ALA A 224 33.25 -8.04 2.51
CA ALA A 224 34.44 -7.72 3.28
C ALA A 224 34.20 -6.67 4.38
N GLU A 225 33.07 -5.96 4.35
CA GLU A 225 32.73 -4.94 5.34
C GLU A 225 32.19 -5.57 6.64
N PRO A 226 32.73 -5.24 7.82
CA PRO A 226 32.31 -5.83 9.09
C PRO A 226 30.88 -5.43 9.51
N ALA A 227 30.32 -4.39 8.88
CA ALA A 227 28.94 -3.95 9.08
C ALA A 227 27.92 -4.75 8.25
N VAL A 228 28.37 -5.58 7.29
CA VAL A 228 27.51 -6.38 6.42
C VAL A 228 27.39 -7.79 6.97
N LEU A 229 26.15 -8.23 7.19
CA LEU A 229 25.83 -9.59 7.60
C LEU A 229 25.70 -10.53 6.40
N MET A 230 25.16 -10.03 5.30
CA MET A 230 24.92 -10.81 4.09
C MET A 230 24.91 -9.90 2.86
N ALA A 231 25.51 -10.33 1.77
CA ALA A 231 25.38 -9.67 0.46
C ALA A 231 25.29 -10.75 -0.62
N GLU A 232 24.13 -10.87 -1.25
CA GLU A 232 23.84 -11.90 -2.26
C GLU A 232 23.37 -11.25 -3.56
N PRO A 233 23.71 -11.83 -4.73
CA PRO A 233 23.12 -11.43 -5.99
C PRO A 233 21.62 -11.77 -5.98
N LEU A 234 20.80 -10.89 -6.55
CA LEU A 234 19.44 -11.21 -6.92
C LEU A 234 19.46 -11.54 -8.40
N ASP A 235 19.52 -12.81 -8.72
CA ASP A 235 19.20 -13.25 -10.07
C ASP A 235 17.73 -12.95 -10.29
N ALA A 236 17.44 -12.15 -11.33
CA ALA A 236 16.06 -11.91 -11.74
C ALA A 236 15.45 -13.30 -11.95
N GLY A 237 14.43 -13.63 -11.14
CA GLY A 237 13.78 -14.92 -11.19
C GLY A 237 13.26 -15.16 -12.59
N GLU A 238 14.01 -15.93 -13.37
CA GLU A 238 13.50 -16.66 -14.51
C GLU A 238 12.62 -17.75 -13.91
N ALA A 239 11.34 -17.42 -13.74
CA ALA A 239 10.34 -18.39 -13.35
C ALA A 239 10.20 -19.42 -14.51
N PRO A 240 10.15 -20.73 -14.22
CA PRO A 240 9.72 -21.73 -15.21
C PRO A 240 8.24 -21.56 -15.58
#